data_AF-A0A2V8ERZ0-F1
#
_entry.id   AF-A0A2V8ERZ0-F1
#
_cell.length_a   1.000
_cell.length_b   1.000
_cell.length_c   1.000
_cell.angle_alpha   90.00
_cell.angle_beta   90.00
_cell.angle_gamma   90.00
#
_symmetry.space_group_name_H-M   'P 1'
#
loop_
_entity.id
_entity.type
_entity.pdbx_description
1 polymer ?
#
loop_
_entity_poly.entity_id
_entity_poly.type
_entity_poly.pdbx_seq_one_letter_code
_entity_poly.pdbx_strand_id
1 'polypeptide(L)'
;MPPRKKATRRKKAAPASVGLTPAETGNAAGAELDRLAEQVAADGGAVVGRYSDPFGGTPLLVAALPVDRVEPTPYQRDASDAHVKRLMGVIETIGRFLDPIVAVREDGQYVTPNGNHRLQALKKLGVKTVIALVIPDATVAFKILALNTEKAHNLREKSLETIRMARALATMKGMSDRPEGSFAFEFEQPPFLTLGTCYEARPRLSGGAYQSILRRVDAFLDEPMTRAVKER
;
A
#
# COMPACT_ATOMS: atom_id res chain seq x y z
N MET A 1 -28.39 -17.24 -7.70
CA MET A 1 -26.99 -17.13 -7.23
C MET A 1 -26.10 -17.85 -8.23
N PRO A 2 -25.13 -17.19 -8.89
CA PRO A 2 -24.15 -17.90 -9.70
C PRO A 2 -23.34 -18.85 -8.80
N PRO A 3 -23.00 -20.05 -9.29
CA PRO A 3 -22.30 -21.05 -8.48
C PRO A 3 -20.94 -20.51 -8.05
N ARG A 4 -20.66 -20.55 -6.74
CA ARG A 4 -19.32 -20.26 -6.20
C ARG A 4 -18.30 -21.13 -6.94
N LYS A 5 -17.40 -20.51 -7.71
CA LYS A 5 -16.25 -21.22 -8.32
C LYS A 5 -15.56 -22.03 -7.23
N LYS A 6 -15.51 -23.36 -7.39
CA LYS A 6 -14.78 -24.25 -6.47
C LYS A 6 -13.35 -23.74 -6.35
N ALA A 7 -12.93 -23.39 -5.13
CA ALA A 7 -11.57 -22.97 -4.86
C ALA A 7 -10.63 -24.13 -5.23
N THR A 8 -9.96 -24.02 -6.37
CA THR A 8 -8.93 -24.98 -6.78
C THR A 8 -7.80 -24.89 -5.78
N ARG A 9 -7.62 -25.94 -4.97
CA ARG A 9 -6.55 -26.05 -3.99
C ARG A 9 -5.21 -25.88 -4.71
N ARG A 10 -4.50 -24.80 -4.39
CA ARG A 10 -3.19 -24.48 -4.96
C ARG A 10 -2.25 -25.67 -4.73
N LYS A 11 -1.62 -26.20 -5.79
CA LYS A 11 -0.56 -27.20 -5.63
C LYS A 11 0.53 -26.60 -4.74
N LYS A 12 0.92 -27.34 -3.70
CA LYS A 12 1.97 -26.90 -2.77
C LYS A 12 3.29 -26.91 -3.53
N ALA A 13 3.94 -25.75 -3.65
CA ALA A 13 5.29 -25.66 -4.19
C ALA A 13 6.27 -26.38 -3.25
N ALA A 14 7.33 -26.95 -3.81
CA ALA A 14 8.41 -27.52 -3.01
C ALA A 14 9.15 -26.40 -2.24
N PRO A 15 9.70 -26.66 -1.05
CA PRO A 15 10.56 -25.69 -0.36
C PRO A 15 11.72 -25.23 -1.25
N ALA A 16 12.08 -23.94 -1.19
CA ALA A 16 13.20 -23.35 -1.95
C ALA A 16 13.18 -23.60 -3.48
N SER A 17 11.99 -23.68 -4.10
CA SER A 17 11.84 -24.02 -5.52
C SER A 17 11.28 -22.91 -6.42
N VAL A 18 10.98 -21.74 -5.85
CA VAL A 18 10.35 -20.62 -6.56
C VAL A 18 11.19 -19.37 -6.37
N GLY A 19 11.38 -18.61 -7.46
CA GLY A 19 12.05 -17.32 -7.43
C GLY A 19 13.54 -17.39 -7.73
N LEU A 20 14.22 -16.28 -7.46
CA LEU A 20 15.65 -16.08 -7.67
C LEU A 20 16.46 -16.61 -6.49
N THR A 21 17.66 -17.09 -6.79
CA THR A 21 18.70 -17.39 -5.80
C THR A 21 19.27 -16.09 -5.22
N PRO A 22 19.92 -16.13 -4.03
CA PRO A 22 20.56 -14.94 -3.46
C PRO A 22 21.54 -14.24 -4.42
N ALA A 23 22.33 -14.99 -5.18
CA ALA A 23 23.26 -14.41 -6.15
C ALA A 23 22.53 -13.71 -7.31
N GLU A 24 21.44 -14.29 -7.80
CA GLU A 24 20.64 -13.71 -8.87
C GLU A 24 19.93 -12.42 -8.45
N THR A 25 19.57 -12.27 -7.16
CA THR A 25 18.96 -11.02 -6.66
C THR A 25 19.87 -9.80 -6.81
N GLY A 26 21.20 -10.00 -6.89
CA GLY A 26 22.17 -8.91 -7.12
C GLY A 26 22.17 -8.35 -8.54
N ASN A 27 21.59 -9.06 -9.51
CA ASN A 27 21.63 -8.71 -10.94
C ASN A 27 20.48 -7.79 -11.34
N ALA A 28 20.23 -6.74 -10.56
CA ALA A 28 19.14 -5.80 -10.79
C ALA A 28 19.51 -4.72 -11.79
N ALA A 29 18.91 -4.78 -12.98
CA ALA A 29 19.12 -3.82 -14.05
C ALA A 29 17.82 -3.57 -14.82
N GLY A 30 17.75 -2.43 -15.51
CA GLY A 30 16.65 -2.11 -16.41
C GLY A 30 16.46 -0.61 -16.57
N ALA A 31 16.04 -0.19 -17.77
CA ALA A 31 15.91 1.22 -18.11
C ALA A 31 14.92 2.00 -17.21
N GLU A 32 13.90 1.35 -16.67
CA GLU A 32 13.00 1.97 -15.68
C GLU A 32 13.69 2.19 -14.33
N LEU A 33 14.50 1.22 -13.89
CA LEU A 33 15.27 1.33 -12.65
C LEU A 33 16.36 2.41 -12.76
N ASP A 34 17.01 2.49 -13.92
CA ASP A 34 18.02 3.51 -14.20
C ASP A 34 17.42 4.92 -14.19
N ARG A 35 16.29 5.11 -14.90
CA ARG A 35 15.55 6.38 -14.86
C ARG A 35 15.09 6.75 -13.45
N LEU A 36 14.61 5.78 -12.67
CA LEU A 36 14.21 6.03 -11.28
C LEU A 36 15.42 6.43 -10.42
N ALA A 37 16.58 5.81 -10.63
CA ALA A 37 17.81 6.15 -9.92
C ALA A 37 18.30 7.56 -10.24
N GLU A 38 18.23 7.96 -11.52
CA GLU A 38 18.53 9.33 -11.95
C GLU A 38 17.56 10.34 -11.33
N GLN A 39 16.27 10.01 -11.29
CA GLN A 39 15.25 10.84 -10.65
C GLN A 39 15.49 11.00 -9.15
N VAL A 40 15.86 9.92 -8.44
CA VAL A 40 16.26 9.97 -7.03
C VAL A 40 17.42 10.95 -6.82
N ALA A 41 18.45 10.88 -7.67
CA ALA A 41 19.59 11.80 -7.58
C ALA A 41 19.19 13.25 -7.88
N ALA A 42 18.41 13.48 -8.94
CA ALA A 42 17.88 14.79 -9.29
C ALA A 42 16.99 15.38 -8.19
N ASP A 43 16.34 14.52 -7.41
CA ASP A 43 15.48 14.92 -6.31
C ASP A 43 16.22 15.23 -5.00
N GLY A 44 17.55 15.13 -4.99
CA GLY A 44 18.39 15.34 -3.81
C GLY A 44 18.54 14.11 -2.91
N GLY A 45 18.08 12.95 -3.39
CA GLY A 45 18.30 11.66 -2.75
C GLY A 45 19.57 10.96 -3.24
N ALA A 46 19.82 9.78 -2.68
CA ALA A 46 20.93 8.92 -3.09
C ALA A 46 20.49 7.46 -3.15
N VAL A 47 20.84 6.75 -4.22
CA VAL A 47 20.64 5.31 -4.31
C VAL A 47 21.71 4.60 -3.46
N VAL A 48 21.26 3.83 -2.49
CA VAL A 48 22.11 3.05 -1.57
C VAL A 48 22.35 1.64 -2.12
N GLY A 49 21.39 1.09 -2.86
CA GLY A 49 21.52 -0.24 -3.46
C GLY A 49 20.43 -0.55 -4.48
N ARG A 50 20.67 -1.61 -5.25
CA ARG A 50 19.73 -2.16 -6.24
C ARG A 50 19.63 -3.67 -6.02
N TYR A 51 18.43 -4.22 -6.13
CA TYR A 51 18.24 -5.68 -6.10
C TYR A 51 16.96 -6.09 -6.84
N SER A 52 16.90 -7.33 -7.28
CA SER A 52 15.70 -7.93 -7.87
C SER A 52 14.91 -8.65 -6.80
N ASP A 53 13.61 -8.37 -6.69
CA ASP A 53 12.71 -9.05 -5.77
C ASP A 53 12.87 -10.58 -5.91
N PRO A 54 13.11 -11.32 -4.82
CA PRO A 54 13.43 -12.73 -4.90
C PRO A 54 12.26 -13.58 -5.43
N PHE A 55 11.02 -13.10 -5.38
CA PHE A 55 9.88 -13.89 -5.84
C PHE A 55 9.56 -13.66 -7.31
N GLY A 56 9.37 -12.40 -7.71
CA GLY A 56 8.97 -11.99 -9.06
C GLY A 56 10.10 -11.49 -9.95
N GLY A 57 11.32 -11.33 -9.41
CA GLY A 57 12.47 -10.79 -10.15
C GLY A 57 12.35 -9.32 -10.51
N THR A 58 11.37 -8.60 -9.96
CA THR A 58 11.15 -7.18 -10.25
C THR A 58 12.29 -6.34 -9.68
N PRO A 59 12.98 -5.51 -10.48
CA PRO A 59 14.06 -4.68 -9.97
C PRO A 59 13.57 -3.56 -9.05
N LEU A 60 14.27 -3.33 -7.94
CA LEU A 60 13.94 -2.38 -6.89
C LEU A 60 15.16 -1.55 -6.46
N LEU A 61 14.92 -0.35 -5.92
CA LEU A 61 15.96 0.50 -5.33
C LEU A 61 15.83 0.56 -3.82
N VAL A 62 16.96 0.51 -3.12
CA VAL A 62 17.06 1.04 -1.76
C VAL A 62 17.68 2.43 -1.88
N ALA A 63 16.98 3.45 -1.40
CA ALA A 63 17.41 4.84 -1.53
C ALA A 63 17.26 5.62 -0.21
N ALA A 64 18.17 6.56 -0.03
CA ALA A 64 18.07 7.63 0.96
C ALA A 64 17.33 8.81 0.32
N LEU A 65 16.16 9.16 0.86
CA LEU A 65 15.32 10.24 0.35
C LEU A 65 15.28 11.42 1.33
N PRO A 66 15.25 12.68 0.87
CA PRO A 66 14.93 13.83 1.71
C PRO A 66 13.56 13.62 2.37
N VAL A 67 13.48 13.73 3.70
CA VAL A 67 12.24 13.36 4.43
C VAL A 67 11.05 14.27 4.08
N ASP A 68 11.33 15.51 3.68
CA ASP A 68 10.38 16.54 3.29
C ASP A 68 9.77 16.31 1.90
N ARG A 69 10.35 15.40 1.10
CA ARG A 69 9.81 14.97 -0.20
C ARG A 69 8.98 13.70 -0.13
N VAL A 70 8.79 13.14 1.07
CA VAL A 70 8.01 11.92 1.28
C VAL A 70 6.72 12.24 2.02
N GLU A 71 5.60 11.86 1.43
CA GLU A 71 4.27 11.99 2.03
C GLU A 71 3.54 10.65 2.08
N PRO A 72 2.61 10.43 3.02
CA PRO A 72 1.75 9.25 3.00
C PRO A 72 0.84 9.27 1.76
N THR A 73 0.41 8.10 1.30
CA THR A 73 -0.61 8.06 0.24
C THR A 73 -1.93 8.67 0.74
N PRO A 74 -2.72 9.33 -0.13
CA PRO A 74 -3.94 10.04 0.29
C PRO A 74 -5.01 9.16 0.94
N TYR A 75 -4.98 7.85 0.71
CA TYR A 75 -5.97 6.89 1.20
C TYR A 75 -5.52 6.12 2.45
N GLN A 76 -4.30 6.31 2.93
CA GLN A 76 -3.88 5.71 4.20
C GLN A 76 -4.68 6.24 5.39
N ARG A 77 -4.76 5.43 6.43
CA ARG A 77 -5.21 5.89 7.74
C ARG A 77 -4.26 6.96 8.30
N ASP A 78 -4.84 7.92 9.00
CA ASP A 78 -4.12 8.84 9.88
C ASP A 78 -3.26 8.05 10.89
N ALA A 79 -2.01 8.49 11.06
CA ALA A 79 -1.12 7.89 12.02
C ALA A 79 -1.65 8.10 13.45
N SER A 80 -1.62 7.05 14.27
CA SER A 80 -1.94 7.16 15.70
C SER A 80 -0.84 7.90 16.43
N ASP A 81 -1.15 9.05 17.03
CA ASP A 81 -0.17 9.84 17.80
C ASP A 81 0.50 9.04 18.92
N ALA A 82 -0.25 8.14 19.58
CA ALA A 82 0.30 7.27 20.62
C ALA A 82 1.34 6.28 20.06
N HIS A 83 1.07 5.71 18.87
CA HIS A 83 2.03 4.82 18.21
C HIS A 83 3.25 5.58 17.70
N VAL A 84 3.05 6.77 17.14
CA VAL A 84 4.14 7.63 16.67
C VAL A 84 5.05 8.01 17.84
N LYS A 85 4.50 8.49 18.96
CA LYS A 85 5.30 8.83 20.17
C LYS A 85 6.08 7.63 20.71
N ARG A 86 5.46 6.45 20.75
CA ARG A 86 6.16 5.22 21.19
C ARG A 86 7.32 4.89 20.25
N LEU A 87 7.10 4.97 18.95
CA LEU A 87 8.13 4.70 17.95
C LEU A 87 9.29 5.69 18.04
N MET A 88 9.00 6.98 18.24
CA MET A 88 10.02 8.00 18.48
C MET A 88 10.92 7.61 19.66
N GLY A 89 10.33 7.30 20.81
CA GLY A 89 11.09 6.92 22.02
C GLY A 89 11.95 5.67 21.82
N VAL A 90 11.48 4.67 21.07
CA VAL A 90 12.27 3.48 20.73
C VAL A 90 13.44 3.84 19.81
N ILE A 91 13.21 4.65 18.77
CA ILE A 91 14.26 5.09 17.84
C ILE A 91 15.33 5.89 18.58
N GLU A 92 14.95 6.82 19.45
CA GLU A 92 15.88 7.62 20.26
C GLU A 92 16.69 6.74 21.22
N THR A 93 16.03 5.79 21.89
CA THR A 93 16.68 4.89 22.86
C THR A 93 17.71 3.99 22.19
N ILE A 94 17.38 3.43 21.01
CA ILE A 94 18.26 2.51 20.29
C ILE A 94 19.28 3.28 19.42
N GLY A 95 18.97 4.53 19.04
CA GLY A 95 19.75 5.33 18.11
C GLY A 95 19.75 4.78 16.68
N ARG A 96 18.74 4.00 16.28
CA ARG A 96 18.69 3.35 14.97
C ARG A 96 17.28 3.33 14.38
N PHE A 97 17.22 3.52 13.06
CA PHE A 97 16.05 3.26 12.23
C PHE A 97 16.37 2.07 11.31
N LEU A 98 15.80 0.90 11.61
CA LEU A 98 16.19 -0.37 10.97
C LEU A 98 15.25 -0.82 9.86
N ASP A 99 14.07 -0.21 9.73
CA ASP A 99 13.00 -0.70 8.89
C ASP A 99 12.60 0.34 7.82
N PRO A 100 13.19 0.28 6.61
CA PRO A 100 12.90 1.18 5.51
C PRO A 100 11.41 1.26 5.17
N ILE A 101 10.93 2.46 4.84
CA ILE A 101 9.56 2.63 4.32
C ILE A 101 9.47 2.14 2.88
N VAL A 102 8.27 1.84 2.38
CA VAL A 102 8.05 1.65 0.95
C VAL A 102 7.69 2.99 0.34
N ALA A 103 8.26 3.32 -0.82
CA ALA A 103 7.97 4.56 -1.53
C ALA A 103 7.76 4.31 -3.04
N VAL A 104 6.91 5.14 -3.63
CA VAL A 104 6.70 5.26 -5.07
C VAL A 104 6.90 6.72 -5.43
N ARG A 105 7.52 7.00 -6.58
CA ARG A 105 7.66 8.37 -7.07
C ARG A 105 6.49 8.74 -7.99
N GLU A 106 5.77 9.80 -7.66
CA GLU A 106 4.65 10.34 -8.43
C GLU A 106 4.80 11.86 -8.55
N ASP A 107 4.78 12.39 -9.78
CA ASP A 107 4.82 13.85 -10.06
C ASP A 107 5.93 14.63 -9.33
N GLY A 108 7.10 14.02 -9.16
CA GLY A 108 8.23 14.63 -8.46
C GLY A 108 8.13 14.60 -6.94
N GLN A 109 7.17 13.90 -6.36
CA GLN A 109 7.10 13.61 -4.94
C GLN A 109 7.20 12.10 -4.70
N TYR A 110 7.50 11.71 -3.46
CA TYR A 110 7.46 10.33 -3.05
C TYR A 110 6.24 10.10 -2.17
N VAL A 111 5.41 9.13 -2.54
CA VAL A 111 4.30 8.68 -1.72
C VAL A 111 4.67 7.37 -1.05
N THR A 112 4.44 7.28 0.26
CA THR A 112 4.66 6.05 1.03
C THR A 112 3.36 5.29 1.22
N PRO A 113 3.14 4.18 0.47
CA PRO A 113 1.99 3.29 0.66
C PRO A 113 2.11 2.35 1.87
N ASN A 114 3.31 2.19 2.44
CA ASN A 114 3.52 1.53 3.74
C ASN A 114 4.68 2.21 4.48
N GLY A 115 4.39 2.70 5.69
CA GLY A 115 5.39 3.34 6.53
C GLY A 115 4.92 4.62 7.21
N ASN A 116 3.66 5.04 7.11
CA ASN A 116 3.20 6.35 7.63
C ASN A 116 3.62 6.61 9.09
N HIS A 117 3.39 5.67 10.02
CA HIS A 117 3.80 5.84 11.41
C HIS A 117 5.31 6.04 11.57
N ARG A 118 6.11 5.34 10.74
CA ARG A 118 7.58 5.47 10.70
C ARG A 118 7.99 6.82 10.13
N LEU A 119 7.40 7.23 9.01
CA LEU A 119 7.62 8.53 8.40
C LEU A 119 7.29 9.67 9.37
N GLN A 120 6.12 9.62 10.02
CA GLN A 120 5.68 10.66 10.96
C GLN A 120 6.57 10.72 12.21
N ALA A 121 7.02 9.56 12.72
CA ALA A 121 7.99 9.53 13.82
C ALA A 121 9.31 10.20 13.42
N LEU A 122 9.84 9.86 12.24
CA LEU A 122 11.06 10.45 11.70
C LEU A 122 10.94 11.96 11.43
N LYS A 123 9.82 12.42 10.85
CA LYS A 123 9.51 13.85 10.68
C LYS A 123 9.50 14.59 12.03
N LYS A 124 8.83 14.03 13.05
CA LYS A 124 8.80 14.62 14.40
C LYS A 124 10.16 14.60 15.10
N LEU A 125 11.02 13.62 14.80
CA LEU A 125 12.41 13.57 15.27
C LEU A 125 13.35 14.53 14.51
N GLY A 126 12.88 15.18 13.45
CA GLY A 126 13.67 16.15 12.69
C GLY A 126 14.82 15.54 11.88
N VAL A 127 14.70 14.27 11.48
CA VAL A 127 15.72 13.65 10.61
C VAL A 127 15.73 14.34 9.24
N LYS A 128 16.89 14.41 8.59
CA LYS A 128 16.99 14.96 7.22
C LYS A 128 16.59 13.95 6.14
N THR A 129 16.75 12.68 6.45
CA THR A 129 16.76 11.59 5.46
C THR A 129 15.99 10.39 5.98
N VAL A 130 15.26 9.73 5.09
CA VAL A 130 14.61 8.44 5.35
C VAL A 130 15.10 7.40 4.35
N ILE A 131 15.37 6.18 4.82
CA ILE A 131 15.68 5.05 3.94
C ILE A 131 14.37 4.45 3.45
N ALA A 132 14.27 4.28 2.13
CA ALA A 132 13.09 3.75 1.47
C ALA A 132 13.45 2.64 0.47
N LEU A 133 12.57 1.65 0.38
CA LEU A 133 12.46 0.76 -0.76
C LEU A 133 11.61 1.46 -1.83
N VAL A 134 12.25 1.93 -2.91
CA VAL A 134 11.60 2.66 -3.99
C VAL A 134 11.23 1.70 -5.12
N ILE A 135 9.94 1.66 -5.44
CA ILE A 135 9.36 0.76 -6.44
C ILE A 135 9.13 1.54 -7.74
N PRO A 136 9.60 1.06 -8.90
CA PRO A 136 9.34 1.71 -10.19
C PRO A 136 7.87 1.73 -10.62
N ASP A 137 7.13 0.65 -10.34
CA ASP A 137 5.71 0.54 -10.70
C ASP A 137 4.82 1.27 -9.67
N ALA A 138 4.27 2.41 -10.08
CA ALA A 138 3.39 3.20 -9.24
C ALA A 138 2.06 2.51 -8.92
N THR A 139 1.61 1.55 -9.75
CA THR A 139 0.37 0.82 -9.48
C THR A 139 0.45 -0.04 -8.22
N VAL A 140 1.66 -0.36 -7.75
CA VAL A 140 1.87 -1.11 -6.50
C VAL A 140 1.35 -0.34 -5.29
N ALA A 141 1.31 1.00 -5.33
CA ALA A 141 0.74 1.81 -4.26
C ALA A 141 -0.70 1.38 -3.92
N PHE A 142 -1.50 1.00 -4.91
CA PHE A 142 -2.88 0.52 -4.73
C PHE A 142 -2.97 -0.93 -4.25
N LYS A 143 -1.95 -1.74 -4.55
CA LYS A 143 -1.90 -3.17 -4.17
C LYS A 143 -1.40 -3.38 -2.74
N ILE A 144 -0.80 -2.37 -2.11
CA ILE A 144 -0.15 -2.51 -0.80
C ILE A 144 -1.13 -2.76 0.35
N LEU A 145 -2.40 -2.35 0.25
CA LEU A 145 -3.42 -2.77 1.23
C LEU A 145 -3.55 -4.30 1.31
N ALA A 146 -3.51 -4.98 0.16
CA ALA A 146 -3.55 -6.44 0.09
C ALA A 146 -2.25 -7.10 0.60
N LEU A 147 -1.15 -6.35 0.71
CA LEU A 147 0.14 -6.84 1.21
C LEU A 147 0.25 -6.77 2.76
N ASN A 148 -0.61 -6.00 3.44
CA ASN A 148 -0.65 -5.89 4.91
C ASN A 148 -1.30 -7.11 5.59
N THR A 149 -0.82 -8.32 5.26
CA THR A 149 -1.37 -9.60 5.75
C THR A 149 -0.97 -9.95 7.18
N GLU A 150 0.20 -9.50 7.65
CA GLU A 150 0.74 -9.86 8.96
C GLU A 150 0.09 -9.09 10.11
N LYS A 151 -0.28 -7.82 9.88
CA LYS A 151 -1.00 -6.99 10.85
C LYS A 151 -2.25 -6.42 10.21
N ALA A 152 -3.24 -7.29 10.03
CA ALA A 152 -4.53 -6.91 9.47
C ALA A 152 -5.14 -5.75 10.27
N HIS A 153 -5.50 -4.68 9.57
CA HIS A 153 -6.26 -3.57 10.14
C HIS A 153 -7.57 -4.08 10.75
N ASN A 154 -8.00 -3.44 11.84
CA ASN A 154 -9.34 -3.72 12.35
C ASN A 154 -10.39 -3.32 11.30
N LEU A 155 -11.60 -3.87 11.42
CA LEU A 155 -12.68 -3.69 10.43
C LEU A 155 -12.89 -2.22 10.02
N ARG A 156 -12.90 -1.32 10.99
CA ARG A 156 -13.13 0.11 10.76
C ARG A 156 -12.02 0.73 9.92
N GLU A 157 -10.77 0.54 10.33
CA GLU A 157 -9.61 1.07 9.63
C GLU A 157 -9.54 0.55 8.20
N LYS A 158 -9.71 -0.77 8.03
CA LYS A 158 -9.70 -1.40 6.72
C LYS A 158 -10.78 -0.84 5.81
N SER A 159 -12.01 -0.71 6.32
CA SER A 159 -13.14 -0.18 5.54
C SER A 159 -12.91 1.28 5.11
N LEU A 160 -12.34 2.10 6.01
CA LEU A 160 -12.02 3.50 5.71
C LEU A 160 -10.91 3.63 4.65
N GLU A 161 -9.86 2.82 4.72
CA GLU A 161 -8.81 2.82 3.69
C GLU A 161 -9.35 2.35 2.33
N THR A 162 -10.18 1.30 2.33
CA THR A 162 -10.80 0.78 1.11
C THR A 162 -11.71 1.80 0.42
N ILE A 163 -12.58 2.52 1.15
CA ILE A 163 -13.44 3.54 0.54
C ILE A 163 -12.65 4.76 0.04
N ARG A 164 -11.62 5.20 0.78
CA ARG A 164 -10.74 6.30 0.34
C ARG A 164 -10.00 5.92 -0.93
N MET A 165 -9.49 4.69 -1.02
CA MET A 165 -8.87 4.16 -2.23
C MET A 165 -9.86 4.13 -3.40
N ALA A 166 -11.08 3.64 -3.18
CA ALA A 166 -12.12 3.62 -4.22
C ALA A 166 -12.45 5.03 -4.74
N ARG A 167 -12.57 6.02 -3.85
CA ARG A 167 -12.75 7.42 -4.21
C ARG A 167 -11.57 7.96 -5.03
N ALA A 168 -10.32 7.64 -4.65
CA ALA A 168 -9.14 8.05 -5.41
C ALA A 168 -9.12 7.44 -6.83
N LEU A 169 -9.38 6.13 -6.94
CA LEU A 169 -9.47 5.43 -8.23
C LEU A 169 -10.57 6.02 -9.13
N ALA A 170 -11.70 6.45 -8.56
CA ALA A 170 -12.77 7.10 -9.30
C ALA A 170 -12.37 8.46 -9.91
N THR A 171 -11.34 9.12 -9.39
CA THR A 171 -10.83 10.39 -9.93
C THR A 171 -9.70 10.23 -10.95
N MET A 172 -9.08 9.05 -11.00
CA MET A 172 -7.89 8.81 -11.82
C MET A 172 -8.26 8.38 -13.25
N LYS A 173 -7.79 9.13 -14.24
CA LYS A 173 -8.07 8.88 -15.66
C LYS A 173 -7.60 7.47 -16.07
N GLY A 174 -8.47 6.71 -16.72
CA GLY A 174 -8.19 5.32 -17.14
C GLY A 174 -8.48 4.26 -16.07
N MET A 175 -8.60 4.65 -14.79
CA MET A 175 -9.11 3.77 -13.72
C MET A 175 -10.59 4.04 -13.43
N SER A 176 -11.02 5.29 -13.59
CA SER A 176 -12.39 5.78 -13.35
C SER A 176 -13.49 5.03 -14.10
N ASP A 177 -13.16 4.54 -15.30
CA ASP A 177 -14.11 3.88 -16.22
C ASP A 177 -14.15 2.35 -16.04
N ARG A 178 -13.21 1.81 -15.26
CA ARG A 178 -13.15 0.36 -14.99
C ARG A 178 -14.22 -0.03 -13.97
N PRO A 179 -14.82 -1.23 -14.10
CA PRO A 179 -15.81 -1.70 -13.15
C PRO A 179 -15.17 -1.95 -11.77
N GLU A 180 -15.94 -1.72 -10.71
CA GLU A 180 -15.50 -1.92 -9.32
C GLU A 180 -14.95 -3.33 -9.08
N GLY A 181 -15.59 -4.34 -9.66
CA GLY A 181 -15.14 -5.73 -9.57
C GLY A 181 -13.74 -6.00 -10.15
N SER A 182 -13.22 -5.11 -11.02
CA SER A 182 -11.85 -5.24 -11.54
C SER A 182 -10.76 -4.89 -10.53
N PHE A 183 -11.14 -4.29 -9.39
CA PHE A 183 -10.27 -3.95 -8.25
C PHE A 183 -10.54 -4.86 -7.03
N ALA A 184 -11.15 -6.03 -7.25
CA ALA A 184 -11.50 -6.97 -6.19
C ALA A 184 -10.30 -7.44 -5.36
N PHE A 185 -9.10 -7.45 -5.95
CA PHE A 185 -7.87 -7.79 -5.24
C PHE A 185 -7.48 -6.70 -4.23
N GLU A 186 -7.54 -5.44 -4.65
CA GLU A 186 -7.21 -4.26 -3.85
C GLU A 186 -8.26 -4.01 -2.76
N PHE A 187 -9.55 -4.18 -3.07
CA PHE A 187 -10.64 -3.97 -2.13
C PHE A 187 -10.89 -5.17 -1.21
N GLU A 188 -10.39 -6.35 -1.56
CA GLU A 188 -10.58 -7.65 -0.91
C GLU A 188 -12.03 -8.15 -0.78
N GLN A 189 -12.94 -7.35 -0.21
CA GLN A 189 -14.34 -7.71 0.02
C GLN A 189 -15.25 -6.50 -0.20
N PRO A 190 -16.39 -6.65 -0.91
CA PRO A 190 -17.36 -5.57 -1.12
C PRO A 190 -17.82 -4.87 0.17
N PRO A 191 -18.09 -5.57 1.29
CA PRO A 191 -18.47 -4.94 2.56
C PRO A 191 -17.54 -3.86 3.08
N PHE A 192 -16.25 -3.87 2.71
CA PHE A 192 -15.32 -2.83 3.15
C PHE A 192 -15.62 -1.49 2.50
N LEU A 193 -16.12 -1.48 1.26
CA LEU A 193 -16.56 -0.24 0.58
C LEU A 193 -17.81 0.33 1.28
N THR A 194 -18.83 -0.51 1.46
CA THR A 194 -20.10 -0.13 2.11
C THR A 194 -19.90 0.33 3.55
N LEU A 195 -19.16 -0.45 4.36
CA LEU A 195 -18.87 -0.06 5.73
C LEU A 195 -17.98 1.19 5.78
N GLY A 196 -17.09 1.38 4.81
CA GLY A 196 -16.23 2.55 4.69
C GLY A 196 -17.07 3.82 4.58
N THR A 197 -18.03 3.87 3.64
CA THR A 197 -18.99 4.98 3.53
C THR A 197 -19.76 5.19 4.83
N CYS A 198 -20.23 4.12 5.46
CA CYS A 198 -20.95 4.22 6.74
C CYS A 198 -20.08 4.79 7.87
N TYR A 199 -18.79 4.44 7.94
CA TYR A 199 -17.87 4.95 8.94
C TYR A 199 -17.45 6.41 8.69
N GLU A 200 -17.35 6.84 7.43
CA GLU A 200 -17.16 8.26 7.08
C GLU A 200 -18.32 9.11 7.62
N ALA A 201 -19.56 8.65 7.41
CA ALA A 201 -20.76 9.34 7.90
C ALA A 201 -20.97 9.20 9.42
N ARG A 202 -20.63 8.04 9.99
CA ARG A 202 -20.83 7.72 11.42
C ARG A 202 -19.61 7.02 12.00
N PRO A 203 -18.63 7.77 12.53
CA PRO A 203 -17.37 7.21 13.05
C PRO A 203 -17.52 6.18 14.17
N ARG A 204 -18.62 6.20 14.92
CA ARG A 204 -18.90 5.28 16.04
C ARG A 204 -19.84 4.11 15.68
N LEU A 205 -20.07 3.86 14.39
CA LEU A 205 -20.89 2.75 13.93
C LEU A 205 -20.35 1.39 14.44
N SER A 206 -21.25 0.52 14.89
CA SER A 206 -20.92 -0.87 15.25
C SER A 206 -20.86 -1.78 14.02
N GLY A 207 -19.98 -1.47 13.05
CA GLY A 207 -19.93 -2.17 11.76
C GLY A 207 -19.69 -3.69 11.85
N GLY A 208 -19.08 -4.16 12.95
CA GLY A 208 -18.90 -5.59 13.21
C GLY A 208 -20.21 -6.36 13.32
N ALA A 209 -21.29 -5.71 13.78
CA ALA A 209 -22.61 -6.33 13.85
C ALA A 209 -23.21 -6.63 12.46
N TYR A 210 -22.83 -5.84 11.44
CA TYR A 210 -23.36 -5.93 10.09
C TYR A 210 -22.45 -6.72 9.13
N GLN A 211 -21.17 -6.91 9.47
CA GLN A 211 -20.20 -7.51 8.55
C GLN A 211 -20.60 -8.93 8.10
N SER A 212 -21.18 -9.74 9.00
CA SER A 212 -21.55 -11.12 8.71
C SER A 212 -22.68 -11.23 7.67
N ILE A 213 -23.67 -10.33 7.74
CA ILE A 213 -24.76 -10.27 6.77
C ILE A 213 -24.28 -9.62 5.46
N LEU A 214 -23.49 -8.55 5.53
CA LEU A 214 -22.93 -7.89 4.35
C LEU A 214 -22.07 -8.85 3.52
N ARG A 215 -21.26 -9.72 4.14
CA ARG A 215 -20.49 -10.75 3.41
C ARG A 215 -21.35 -11.73 2.59
N ARG A 216 -22.65 -11.81 2.85
CA ARG A 216 -23.58 -12.71 2.14
C ARG A 216 -24.37 -11.98 1.04
N VAL A 217 -24.63 -10.70 1.22
CA VAL A 217 -25.54 -9.93 0.35
C VAL A 217 -24.83 -8.88 -0.49
N ASP A 218 -23.68 -8.40 -0.04
CA ASP A 218 -22.90 -7.36 -0.70
C ASP A 218 -22.00 -7.98 -1.79
N ALA A 219 -21.96 -7.34 -2.95
CA ALA A 219 -21.25 -7.78 -4.14
C ALA A 219 -20.48 -6.61 -4.75
N PHE A 220 -19.41 -6.90 -5.49
CA PHE A 220 -18.76 -5.86 -6.28
C PHE A 220 -19.70 -5.43 -7.41
N LEU A 221 -19.78 -4.12 -7.63
CA LEU A 221 -20.64 -3.54 -8.66
C LEU A 221 -19.99 -3.72 -10.05
N ASP A 222 -20.80 -4.06 -11.05
CA ASP A 222 -20.38 -4.06 -12.47
C ASP A 222 -20.59 -2.67 -13.10
N GLU A 223 -20.28 -1.63 -12.32
CA GLU A 223 -20.41 -0.23 -12.71
C GLU A 223 -19.02 0.44 -12.65
N PRO A 224 -18.75 1.41 -13.54
CA PRO A 224 -17.54 2.22 -13.48
C PRO A 224 -17.31 2.81 -12.09
N MET A 225 -16.05 2.90 -11.64
CA MET A 225 -15.69 3.44 -10.31
C MET A 225 -16.37 4.78 -9.98
N THR A 226 -16.53 5.66 -10.98
CA THR A 226 -17.21 6.96 -10.84
C THR A 226 -18.69 6.86 -10.44
N ARG A 227 -19.37 5.77 -10.82
CA ARG A 227 -20.76 5.46 -10.45
C ARG A 227 -20.82 4.58 -9.21
N ALA A 228 -19.98 3.53 -9.17
CA ALA A 228 -19.93 2.60 -8.05
C ALA A 228 -19.73 3.33 -6.72
N VAL A 229 -18.79 4.28 -6.64
CA VAL A 229 -18.53 5.08 -5.43
C VAL A 229 -19.73 5.95 -5.00
N LYS A 230 -20.63 6.31 -5.91
CA LYS A 230 -21.86 7.07 -5.59
C LYS A 230 -22.99 6.17 -5.11
N GLU A 231 -23.01 4.92 -5.57
CA GLU A 231 -23.97 3.89 -5.15
C GLU A 231 -23.66 3.36 -3.75
N ARG A 232 -22.37 3.33 -3.37
CA ARG A 232 -21.87 2.91 -2.04
C ARG A 232 -22.21 3.88 -0.92
#